data_AF-A0A9D7YDM6-F1
#
_entry.id   AF-A0A9D7YDM6-F1
#
_cell.length_a   1.000
_cell.length_b   1.000
_cell.length_c   1.000
_cell.angle_alpha   90.00
_cell.angle_beta   90.00
_cell.angle_gamma   90.00
#
_symmetry.space_group_name_H-M   'P 1'
#
loop_
_entity.id
_entity.type
_entity.pdbx_description
1 polymer ?
#
loop_
_entity_poly.entity_id
_entity_poly.type
_entity_poly.pdbx_seq_one_letter_code
_entity_poly.pdbx_strand_id
1 'polypeptide(L)'
;MIFYSYDEFKSDVNMLAKELKSYKPDVILAVARGGVTLGHFLAEALEMRDLYFINSIHYEETRKLDIINIFNIPDLSKAKKVVVVDDIIDSGE
;
A
#
# COMPACT_ATOMS: atom_id res chain seq x y z
N MET A 1 19.78 -6.98 -9.37
CA MET A 1 18.53 -6.19 -9.38
C MET A 1 17.60 -6.88 -10.36
N ILE A 2 16.46 -7.39 -9.89
CA ILE A 2 15.44 -8.01 -10.76
C ILE A 2 14.70 -6.87 -11.46
N PHE A 3 14.49 -6.98 -12.77
CA PHE A 3 13.65 -6.05 -13.49
C PHE A 3 12.20 -6.46 -13.30
N TYR A 4 11.43 -5.67 -12.56
CA TYR A 4 10.00 -5.87 -12.38
C TYR A 4 9.24 -5.09 -13.46
N SER A 5 8.67 -5.84 -14.40
CA SER A 5 8.03 -5.27 -15.57
C SER A 5 6.59 -4.81 -15.27
N TYR A 6 6.04 -3.96 -16.13
CA TYR A 6 4.64 -3.56 -16.05
C TYR A 6 3.67 -4.75 -16.24
N ASP A 7 4.03 -5.73 -17.06
CA ASP A 7 3.18 -6.90 -17.29
C ASP A 7 3.10 -7.80 -16.04
N GLU A 8 4.22 -7.97 -15.33
CA GLU A 8 4.24 -8.63 -14.02
C GLU A 8 3.42 -7.85 -13.00
N PHE A 9 3.63 -6.54 -12.90
CA PHE A 9 2.82 -5.66 -12.05
C PHE A 9 1.32 -5.79 -12.31
N LYS A 10 0.91 -5.77 -13.58
CA LYS A 10 -0.48 -5.94 -13.97
C LYS A 10 -1.03 -7.31 -13.58
N SER A 11 -0.24 -8.37 -13.73
CA SER A 11 -0.62 -9.73 -13.30
C SER A 11 -0.85 -9.78 -11.79
N ASP A 12 0.05 -9.20 -11.02
CA ASP A 12 -0.01 -9.19 -9.55
C ASP A 12 -1.20 -8.36 -9.04
N VAL A 13 -1.45 -7.17 -9.62
CA VAL A 13 -2.64 -6.36 -9.32
C VAL A 13 -3.91 -7.18 -9.51
N ASN A 14 -4.04 -7.89 -10.65
CA ASN A 14 -5.24 -8.68 -10.93
C ASN A 14 -5.41 -9.86 -9.95
N MET A 15 -4.31 -10.51 -9.58
CA MET A 15 -4.30 -11.58 -8.59
C MET A 15 -4.77 -11.08 -7.23
N LEU A 16 -4.13 -10.01 -6.73
CA LEU A 16 -4.43 -9.40 -5.44
C LEU A 16 -5.86 -8.85 -5.40
N ALA A 17 -6.32 -8.16 -6.44
CA ALA A 17 -7.70 -7.65 -6.51
C ALA A 17 -8.73 -8.78 -6.39
N LYS A 18 -8.45 -9.96 -6.98
CA LYS A 18 -9.34 -11.13 -6.86
C LYS A 18 -9.44 -11.63 -5.42
N GLU A 19 -8.33 -11.66 -4.70
CA GLU A 19 -8.31 -12.05 -3.28
C GLU A 19 -9.06 -11.03 -2.41
N LEU A 20 -8.75 -9.75 -2.59
CA LEU A 20 -9.35 -8.64 -1.84
C LEU A 20 -10.86 -8.51 -2.06
N LYS A 21 -11.37 -8.86 -3.25
CA LYS A 21 -12.81 -8.85 -3.53
C LYS A 21 -13.62 -9.72 -2.57
N SER A 22 -13.04 -10.82 -2.09
CA SER A 22 -13.67 -11.69 -1.09
C SER A 22 -13.62 -11.10 0.33
N TYR A 23 -12.54 -10.38 0.64
CA TYR A 23 -12.34 -9.69 1.92
C TYR A 23 -13.31 -8.52 2.11
N LYS A 24 -13.68 -7.84 1.00
CA LYS A 24 -14.55 -6.66 0.95
C LYS A 24 -14.00 -5.52 1.85
N PRO A 25 -12.85 -4.94 1.50
CA PRO A 25 -12.29 -3.82 2.26
C PRO A 25 -13.15 -2.57 2.15
N ASP A 26 -13.16 -1.78 3.22
CA ASP A 26 -13.77 -0.44 3.23
C ASP A 26 -12.77 0.59 2.69
N VAL A 27 -11.48 0.38 2.95
CA VAL A 27 -10.40 1.32 2.65
C VAL A 27 -9.16 0.58 2.13
N ILE A 28 -8.48 1.19 1.16
CA ILE A 28 -7.08 0.91 0.84
C ILE A 28 -6.21 2.02 1.45
N LEU A 29 -5.23 1.64 2.26
CA LEU A 29 -4.25 2.54 2.85
C LEU A 29 -2.86 2.24 2.28
N ALA A 30 -2.40 3.05 1.34
CA ALA A 30 -1.09 2.87 0.72
C ALA A 30 0.02 3.56 1.53
N VAL A 31 1.10 2.82 1.79
CA VAL A 31 2.32 3.37 2.40
C VAL A 31 3.07 4.14 1.32
N ALA A 32 3.14 5.45 1.48
CA ALA A 32 3.83 6.32 0.54
C ALA A 32 5.34 6.31 0.80
N ARG A 33 6.18 6.17 -0.23
CA ARG A 33 5.83 6.25 -1.67
C ARG A 33 5.63 4.90 -2.37
N GLY A 34 6.24 3.82 -1.88
CA GLY A 34 6.30 2.52 -2.58
C GLY A 34 4.93 1.96 -2.93
N GLY A 35 4.06 1.82 -1.93
CA GLY A 35 2.71 1.32 -2.09
C GLY A 35 1.73 2.16 -2.92
N VAL A 36 2.08 3.40 -3.33
CA VAL A 36 1.13 4.32 -3.99
C VAL A 36 0.63 3.76 -5.32
N THR A 37 1.53 3.29 -6.17
CA THR A 37 1.17 2.78 -7.50
C THR A 37 0.32 1.53 -7.39
N LEU A 38 0.71 0.59 -6.52
CA LEU A 38 -0.06 -0.63 -6.27
C LEU A 38 -1.44 -0.32 -5.67
N GLY A 39 -1.50 0.56 -4.67
CA GLY A 39 -2.75 0.97 -4.02
C GLY A 39 -3.72 1.64 -4.98
N HIS A 40 -3.23 2.50 -5.87
CA HIS A 40 -4.04 3.12 -6.93
C HIS A 40 -4.64 2.07 -7.88
N PHE A 41 -3.82 1.15 -8.40
CA PHE A 41 -4.31 0.12 -9.31
C PHE A 41 -5.29 -0.86 -8.66
N LEU A 42 -5.08 -1.20 -7.38
CA LEU A 42 -6.02 -2.00 -6.61
C LEU A 42 -7.34 -1.27 -6.37
N ALA A 43 -7.31 0.03 -6.08
CA ALA A 43 -8.52 0.85 -5.92
C ALA A 43 -9.35 0.88 -7.21
N GLU A 44 -8.69 1.09 -8.35
CA GLU A 44 -9.35 1.04 -9.66
C GLU A 44 -9.93 -0.35 -9.95
N ALA A 45 -9.16 -1.43 -9.72
CA ALA A 45 -9.62 -2.80 -9.97
C ALA A 45 -10.79 -3.26 -9.07
N LEU A 46 -10.90 -2.67 -7.88
CA LEU A 46 -11.99 -2.94 -6.92
C LEU A 46 -13.13 -1.92 -7.01
N GLU A 47 -13.04 -0.94 -7.90
CA GLU A 47 -14.00 0.18 -8.05
C GLU A 47 -14.19 0.97 -6.74
N MET A 48 -13.10 1.14 -5.98
CA MET A 48 -13.08 1.82 -4.68
C MET A 48 -12.60 3.27 -4.81
N ARG A 49 -13.30 4.19 -4.14
CA ARG A 49 -12.88 5.60 -4.03
C ARG A 49 -12.12 5.90 -2.73
N ASP A 50 -12.31 5.07 -1.72
CA ASP A 50 -11.70 5.19 -0.41
C ASP A 50 -10.25 4.67 -0.41
N LEU A 51 -9.39 5.43 -1.12
CA LEU A 51 -7.94 5.25 -1.16
C LEU A 51 -7.27 6.39 -0.39
N TYR A 52 -6.46 6.03 0.60
CA TYR A 52 -5.73 6.97 1.43
C TYR A 52 -4.25 6.63 1.45
N PHE A 53 -3.43 7.59 1.88
CA PHE A 53 -1.99 7.45 1.96
C PHE A 53 -1.51 7.73 3.38
N ILE A 54 -0.47 7.01 3.80
CA ILE A 54 0.27 7.30 5.02
C ILE A 54 1.75 7.37 4.67
N ASN A 55 2.49 8.29 5.29
CA ASN A 55 3.92 8.41 5.05
C ASN A 55 4.70 7.76 6.18
N SER A 56 5.76 7.03 5.83
CA SER A 56 6.76 6.55 6.77
C SER A 56 8.16 6.99 6.32
N ILE A 57 9.02 7.33 7.28
CA ILE A 57 10.45 7.53 7.07
C ILE A 57 11.17 6.60 8.04
N HIS A 58 11.96 5.69 7.46
CA HIS A 58 12.77 4.72 8.19
C HIS A 58 14.27 5.10 8.15
N TYR A 59 14.67 5.91 7.16
CA TYR A 59 16.06 6.30 6.93
C TYR A 59 16.17 7.82 6.82
N GLU A 60 17.04 8.42 7.64
CA GLU A 60 17.59 9.75 7.37
C GLU A 60 18.97 9.57 6.74
N GLU A 61 19.07 9.89 5.44
CA GLU A 61 20.25 9.67 4.61
C GLU A 61 20.72 8.20 4.58
N THR A 62 21.70 7.86 5.43
CA THR A 62 22.28 6.50 5.55
C THR A 62 22.04 5.88 6.91
N ARG A 63 21.39 6.59 7.84
CA ARG A 63 21.15 6.11 9.20
C ARG A 63 19.74 5.54 9.30
N LYS A 64 19.67 4.25 9.62
CA LYS A 64 18.44 3.59 10.07
C LYS A 64 18.02 4.28 11.37
N LEU A 65 16.81 4.85 11.40
CA LEU A 65 16.26 5.43 12.62
C LEU A 65 15.84 4.29 13.57
N ASP A 66 16.03 4.48 14.88
CA ASP A 66 15.58 3.50 15.89
C ASP A 66 14.04 3.46 15.99
N ILE A 67 13.36 4.49 15.46
CA ILE A 67 11.91 4.67 15.48
C ILE A 67 11.45 5.07 14.09
N ILE A 68 10.45 4.38 13.56
CA ILE A 68 9.80 4.73 12.30
C ILE A 68 9.01 6.02 12.51
N ASN A 69 9.34 7.06 11.75
CA ASN A 69 8.57 8.29 11.77
C ASN A 69 7.37 8.15 10.83
N ILE A 70 6.16 8.15 11.39
CA ILE A 70 4.90 8.05 10.65
C ILE A 70 4.18 9.40 10.67
N PHE A 71 3.74 9.88 9.50
CA PHE A 71 3.06 11.17 9.37
C PHE A 71 2.01 11.16 8.26
N ASN A 72 1.24 12.24 8.15
CA ASN A 72 0.08 12.37 7.26
C ASN A 72 -0.97 11.25 7.47
N ILE A 73 -1.21 10.89 8.73
CA ILE A 73 -2.16 9.84 9.08
C ILE A 73 -3.59 10.28 8.70
N PRO A 74 -4.30 9.55 7.83
CA PRO A 74 -5.66 9.89 7.43
C PRO A 74 -6.68 9.53 8.52
N ASP A 75 -7.82 10.21 8.55
CA ASP A 75 -8.95 9.80 9.39
C ASP A 75 -9.66 8.59 8.79
N LEU A 76 -9.44 7.42 9.40
CA LEU A 76 -10.09 6.16 9.03
C LEU A 76 -11.15 5.72 10.06
N SER A 77 -11.64 6.63 10.90
CA SER A 77 -12.55 6.32 12.01
C SER A 77 -13.84 5.57 11.61
N LYS A 78 -14.25 5.66 10.34
CA LYS A 78 -15.44 4.97 9.80
C LYS A 78 -15.13 3.61 9.16
N ALA A 79 -13.87 3.31 8.90
CA ALA A 79 -13.45 2.06 8.26
C ALA A 79 -13.37 0.93 9.30
N LYS A 80 -13.85 -0.27 8.92
CA LYS A 80 -13.75 -1.48 9.75
C LYS A 80 -12.77 -2.49 9.18
N LYS A 81 -12.61 -2.49 7.86
CA LYS A 81 -11.71 -3.36 7.10
C LYS A 81 -10.77 -2.51 6.27
N VAL A 82 -9.51 -2.47 6.67
CA VAL A 82 -8.47 -1.70 6.01
C VAL A 82 -7.47 -2.67 5.39
N VAL A 83 -7.13 -2.44 4.11
CA VAL A 83 -6.03 -3.12 3.45
C VAL A 83 -4.86 -2.16 3.38
N VAL A 84 -3.77 -2.49 4.07
CA VAL A 84 -2.52 -1.73 4.00
C VAL A 84 -1.71 -2.26 2.83
N VAL A 85 -1.20 -1.37 1.99
CA VAL A 85 -0.50 -1.72 0.75
C VAL A 85 0.88 -1.09 0.74
N ASP A 86 1.90 -1.90 0.48
CA ASP A 86 3.26 -1.47 0.17
C ASP A 86 3.80 -2.23 -1.05
N ASP A 87 4.86 -1.73 -1.68
CA ASP A 87 5.46 -2.38 -2.87
C ASP A 87 6.27 -3.63 -2.51
N ILE A 88 6.96 -3.62 -1.37
CA ILE A 88 7.72 -4.77 -0.87
C ILE A 88 7.80 -4.77 0.66
N ILE A 89 7.70 -5.96 1.24
CA ILE A 89 7.98 -6.17 2.67
C ILE A 89 9.33 -6.88 2.76
N ASP A 90 10.37 -6.15 3.19
CA ASP A 90 11.73 -6.71 3.37
C ASP A 90 11.92 -7.24 4.81
N SER A 91 12.09 -6.34 5.78
CA SER A 91 12.19 -6.71 7.21
C SER A 91 10.83 -6.86 7.91
N GLY A 92 9.77 -6.24 7.36
CA GLY A 92 8.45 -6.19 7.98
C GLY A 92 8.31 -5.20 9.14
N GLU A 93 9.28 -4.32 9.33
CA GLU A 93 9.24 -3.22 10.31
C GLU A 93 8.37 -2.05 9.85
#